data_AF-A0AAQ3PZK2-F1
#
_entry.id   AF-A0AAQ3PZK2-F1
#
_cell.length_a   1.000
_cell.length_b   1.000
_cell.length_c   1.000
_cell.angle_alpha   90.00
_cell.angle_beta   90.00
_cell.angle_gamma   90.00
#
_symmetry.space_group_name_H-M   'P 1'
#
loop_
_entity.id
_entity.type
_entity.pdbx_description
1 polymer ?
#
loop_
_entity_poly.entity_id
_entity_poly.type
_entity_poly.pdbx_seq_one_letter_code
_entity_poly.pdbx_strand_id
1 'polypeptide(L)' 'MSSIGRSKALLEIGKFALYVTVPIVLTYSVVSSSGTIHKLMGFRPYVVYPPEGPRPPSPEELREMAREIARKNKQQ' A
#
# COMPACT_ATOMS: atom_id res chain seq x y z
N MET A 1 -42.73 -27.76 26.29
CA MET A 1 -41.66 -26.74 26.17
C MET A 1 -41.25 -26.66 24.70
N SER A 2 -41.38 -25.48 24.09
CA SER A 2 -41.39 -25.27 22.63
C SER A 2 -40.03 -25.52 21.97
N SER A 3 -40.04 -26.14 20.77
CA SER A 3 -38.87 -26.41 19.90
C SER A 3 -38.06 -25.15 19.53
N ILE A 4 -38.62 -23.96 19.73
CA ILE A 4 -37.99 -22.65 19.53
C ILE A 4 -36.67 -22.49 20.32
N GLY A 5 -36.52 -23.13 21.49
CA GLY A 5 -35.29 -23.03 22.29
C GLY A 5 -34.08 -23.73 21.68
N ARG A 6 -34.26 -24.90 21.05
CA ARG A 6 -33.16 -25.67 20.42
C ARG A 6 -32.70 -25.04 19.11
N SER A 7 -33.64 -24.55 18.29
CA SER A 7 -33.32 -23.91 17.00
C SER A 7 -32.52 -22.63 17.18
N LYS A 8 -32.84 -21.83 18.22
CA LYS A 8 -32.07 -20.64 18.57
C LYS A 8 -30.65 -21.00 19.01
N ALA A 9 -30.47 -22.01 19.86
CA ALA A 9 -29.14 -22.45 20.29
C ALA A 9 -28.26 -22.92 19.13
N LEU A 10 -28.82 -23.67 18.16
CA LEU A 10 -28.09 -24.11 16.98
C LEU A 10 -27.68 -22.92 16.08
N LEU A 11 -28.57 -21.93 15.94
CA LEU A 11 -28.27 -20.69 15.20
C LEU A 11 -27.16 -19.86 15.88
N GLU A 12 -27.15 -19.78 17.21
CA GLU A 12 -26.06 -19.10 17.94
C GLU A 12 -24.72 -19.81 17.75
N ILE A 13 -24.69 -21.15 17.82
CA ILE A 13 -23.47 -21.92 17.58
C ILE A 13 -22.99 -21.75 16.13
N GLY A 14 -23.90 -21.76 15.16
CA GLY A 14 -23.58 -21.53 13.76
C GLY A 14 -23.00 -20.13 13.51
N LYS A 15 -23.60 -19.09 14.12
CA LYS A 15 -23.07 -17.71 14.06
C LYS A 15 -21.68 -17.62 14.68
N PHE A 16 -21.49 -18.20 15.86
CA PHE A 16 -20.19 -18.22 16.53
C PHE A 16 -19.14 -18.94 15.68
N ALA A 17 -19.45 -20.13 15.18
CA ALA A 17 -18.56 -20.89 14.32
C ALA A 17 -18.20 -20.10 13.06
N LEU A 18 -19.16 -19.42 12.42
CA LEU A 18 -18.90 -18.59 11.25
C LEU A 18 -17.99 -17.41 11.58
N TYR A 19 -18.26 -16.69 12.67
CA TYR A 19 -17.47 -15.53 13.09
C TYR A 19 -16.03 -15.90 13.46
N VAL A 20 -15.79 -17.12 13.93
CA VAL A 20 -14.44 -17.58 14.27
C VAL A 20 -13.74 -18.18 13.06
N THR A 21 -14.42 -19.03 12.29
CA THR A 21 -13.80 -19.76 11.17
C THR A 21 -13.45 -18.86 10.00
N VAL A 22 -14.33 -17.91 9.63
CA VAL A 22 -14.10 -17.04 8.47
C VAL A 22 -12.81 -16.21 8.62
N PRO A 23 -12.58 -15.46 9.72
CA PRO A 23 -11.35 -14.70 9.89
C PRO A 23 -10.09 -15.58 9.97
N ILE A 24 -10.17 -16.75 10.61
CA ILE A 24 -9.03 -17.68 10.73
C ILE A 24 -8.61 -18.18 9.35
N VAL A 25 -9.57 -18.71 8.57
CA VAL A 25 -9.30 -19.26 7.24
C VAL A 25 -8.82 -18.16 6.30
N LEU A 26 -9.43 -16.97 6.36
CA LEU A 26 -8.99 -15.82 5.56
C LEU A 26 -7.54 -15.45 5.89
N THR A 27 -7.21 -15.31 7.18
CA THR A 27 -5.84 -14.98 7.63
C THR A 27 -4.86 -16.04 7.16
N TYR A 28 -5.17 -17.33 7.35
CA TYR A 28 -4.31 -18.42 6.92
C TYR A 28 -4.08 -18.41 5.40
N SER A 29 -5.14 -18.22 4.61
CA SER A 29 -5.04 -18.18 3.15
C SER A 29 -4.16 -17.02 2.64
N VAL A 30 -4.21 -15.87 3.32
CA VAL A 30 -3.48 -14.67 2.93
C VAL A 30 -2.02 -14.73 3.39
N VAL A 31 -1.76 -15.18 4.63
CA VAL A 31 -0.43 -15.16 5.25
C VAL A 31 0.44 -16.36 4.86
N SER A 32 -0.16 -17.50 4.52
CA SER A 32 0.60 -18.73 4.18
C SER A 32 1.49 -18.60 2.93
N SER A 33 1.29 -17.58 2.10
CA SER A 33 2.11 -17.33 0.90
C SER A 33 2.59 -15.89 0.83
N SER A 34 3.91 -15.72 0.82
CA SER A 34 4.57 -14.42 0.68
C SER A 34 4.17 -13.69 -0.63
N GLY A 35 3.93 -14.45 -1.70
CA GLY A 35 3.47 -13.92 -2.99
C GLY A 35 2.07 -13.28 -2.93
N THR A 36 1.15 -13.84 -2.16
CA THR A 36 -0.21 -13.29 -1.99
C THR A 36 -0.19 -12.01 -1.18
N ILE A 37 0.63 -11.95 -0.12
CA ILE A 37 0.86 -10.72 0.65
C ILE A 37 1.45 -9.62 -0.23
N HIS A 38 2.47 -9.94 -1.03
CA HIS A 38 3.09 -8.96 -1.93
C HIS A 38 2.09 -8.41 -2.97
N LYS A 39 1.27 -9.30 -3.55
CA LYS A 39 0.19 -8.89 -4.47
C LYS A 39 -0.88 -8.04 -3.78
N LEU A 40 -1.23 -8.36 -2.53
CA LEU A 40 -2.19 -7.58 -1.73
C LEU A 40 -1.67 -6.17 -1.43
N MET A 41 -0.40 -6.04 -1.02
CA MET A 41 0.26 -4.75 -0.77
C MET A 41 0.35 -3.88 -2.03
N GLY A 42 0.41 -4.49 -3.21
CA GLY A 42 0.41 -3.77 -4.50
C GLY A 42 -0.90 -3.05 -4.83
N PHE A 43 -2.05 -3.44 -4.27
CA PHE A 43 -3.33 -2.77 -4.54
C PHE A 43 -3.44 -1.38 -3.90
N ARG A 44 -2.73 -1.15 -2.78
CA ARG A 44 -2.68 0.14 -2.10
C ARG A 44 -1.23 0.44 -1.72
N PRO A 45 -0.48 1.14 -2.59
CA PRO A 45 0.90 1.50 -2.28
C PRO A 45 0.93 2.33 -0.99
N TYR A 46 1.55 1.79 0.05
CA TYR A 46 1.71 2.45 1.36
C TYR A 46 2.73 3.60 1.30
N VAL A 47 3.63 3.56 0.32
CA VAL A 47 4.62 4.61 0.04
C VAL A 47 4.39 5.08 -1.38
N VAL A 48 3.91 6.31 -1.52
CA VAL A 48 3.93 7.03 -2.79
C VAL A 48 5.26 7.76 -2.84
N TYR A 49 6.22 7.24 -3.61
CA TYR A 49 7.40 8.03 -3.93
C TYR A 49 6.94 9.25 -4.74
N PRO A 50 7.36 10.47 -4.37
CA PRO A 50 7.18 11.63 -5.22
C PRO A 50 7.72 11.30 -6.62
N PRO A 51 7.12 11.87 -7.68
CA PRO A 51 7.70 11.76 -9.01
C PRO A 51 9.20 12.09 -8.94
N GLU A 52 10.03 11.20 -9.47
CA GLU A 52 11.48 11.43 -9.56
C GLU A 52 11.70 12.83 -10.13
N GLY A 53 12.42 13.66 -9.38
CA GLY A 53 12.72 15.02 -9.80
C GLY A 53 13.45 15.01 -11.14
N PRO A 54 13.42 16.11 -11.91
CA PRO A 54 14.26 16.22 -13.08
C PRO A 54 15.70 15.90 -12.68
N ARG A 55 16.39 15.10 -13.50
CA ARG A 55 17.80 14.81 -13.26
C ARG A 55 18.55 16.12 -13.10
N PRO A 56 19.46 16.23 -12.11
CA PRO A 56 20.23 17.44 -11.96
C PRO A 56 20.98 17.73 -13.27
N PRO A 57 21.11 19.02 -13.64
CA PRO A 57 21.89 19.40 -14.81
C PRO A 57 23.31 18.87 -14.70
N SER A 58 23.88 18.51 -15.85
CA SER A 58 25.24 17.99 -15.94
C SER A 58 26.28 19.05 -15.50
N PRO A 59 27.49 18.62 -15.08
CA PRO A 59 28.55 19.56 -14.72
C PRO A 59 28.93 20.54 -15.82
N GLU A 60 28.78 20.16 -17.09
CA GLU A 60 29.03 21.04 -18.23
C GLU A 60 27.96 22.12 -18.36
N GLU A 61 26.68 21.73 -18.29
CA GLU A 61 25.54 22.67 -18.28
C GLU A 61 25.63 23.65 -17.10
N LEU A 62 26.05 23.18 -15.92
CA LEU A 62 26.30 24.04 -14.75
C LEU A 62 27.38 25.09 -15.01
N ARG A 63 28.44 24.73 -15.74
CA ARG A 63 29.53 25.65 -16.08
C ARG A 63 29.11 26.66 -17.14
N GLU A 64 28.27 26.27 -18.08
CA GLU A 64 27.68 27.19 -19.05
C GLU A 64 26.73 28.18 -18.40
N MET A 65 25.83 27.70 -17.53
CA MET A 65 24.95 28.57 -16.73
C MET A 65 25.76 29.58 -15.90
N ALA A 66 26.85 29.15 -15.26
CA ALA A 66 27.73 30.05 -14.51
C ALA A 66 28.37 31.13 -15.40
N ARG A 67 28.78 30.78 -16.63
CA ARG A 67 29.33 31.74 -17.60
C ARG A 67 28.28 32.73 -18.10
N GLU A 68 27.04 32.28 -18.31
CA GLU A 68 25.93 33.17 -18.71
C GLU A 68 25.59 34.17 -17.62
N ILE A 69 25.50 33.73 -16.36
CA ILE A 69 25.29 34.62 -15.20
C ILE A 69 26.39 35.69 -15.14
N ALA A 70 27.65 35.27 -15.29
CA ALA A 70 28.79 36.19 -15.28
C ALA A 70 28.75 37.21 -16.45
N ARG A 71 28.24 36.82 -17.62
CA ARG A 71 28.04 37.73 -18.76
C ARG A 71 26.90 38.72 -18.50
N LYS A 72 25.76 38.26 -17.98
CA LYS A 72 24.62 39.12 -17.61
C LYS A 72 25.02 40.18 -16.58
N ASN A 73 25.77 39.78 -15.55
CA ASN A 73 26.25 40.70 -14.51
C ASN A 73 27.24 41.75 -15.01
N LYS A 74 27.89 41.55 -16.17
CA LYS A 74 28.78 42.54 -16.79
C LYS A 74 28.05 43.51 -17.73
N GLN A 75 26.82 43.16 -18.14
CA GLN A 75 25.99 43.97 -19.04
C GLN A 75 24.98 44.84 -18.27
N GLN A 76 24.75 44.55 -16.99
CA GLN A 76 24.14 45.48 -16.02
C GLN A 76 25.19 46.44 -15.47
#